data_AF-A0AAN8J1Z4-F1
#
_entry.id   AF-A0AAN8J1Z4-F1
#
_cell.length_a   1.000
_cell.length_b   1.000
_cell.length_c   1.000
_cell.angle_alpha   90.00
_cell.angle_beta   90.00
_cell.angle_gamma   90.00
#
_symmetry.space_group_name_H-M   'P 1'
#
loop_
_entity.id
_entity.type
_entity.pdbx_description
1 polymer ?
#
loop_
_entity_poly.entity_id
_entity_poly.type
_entity_poly.pdbx_seq_one_letter_code
_entity_poly.pdbx_strand_id
1 'polypeptide(L)'
;MVASAQMEKHRMETDCAEDEDVELFQDVEQLQNHGINMADIKKLQSVGICTVKGVMMTTKKRLAEVKGLSEAKVDKIKEAACKIMKNGFITALEVCARRKQCFKITTGSSEFDKLLGGGIESQ
;
A
#
# COMPACT_ATOMS: atom_id res chain seq x y z
N MET A 1 36.83 27.67 14.83
CA MET A 1 35.91 26.75 15.55
C MET A 1 34.60 26.47 14.79
N VAL A 2 34.57 26.58 13.45
CA VAL A 2 33.33 26.40 12.66
C VAL A 2 33.35 25.15 11.76
N ALA A 3 34.47 24.42 11.72
CA ALA A 3 34.62 23.23 10.86
C ALA A 3 33.99 21.96 11.45
N SER A 4 33.70 21.93 12.75
CA SER A 4 33.20 20.73 13.44
C SER A 4 31.66 20.64 13.43
N ALA A 5 30.95 21.76 13.25
CA ALA A 5 29.48 21.79 13.24
C ALA A 5 28.87 21.38 11.87
N GLN A 6 29.64 21.44 10.79
CA GLN A 6 29.19 21.04 9.46
C GLN A 6 29.28 19.52 9.24
N MET A 7 30.10 18.81 10.02
CA MET A 7 30.35 17.37 9.84
C MET A 7 29.36 16.49 10.62
N GLU A 8 28.71 17.04 11.65
CA GLU A 8 27.77 16.31 12.51
C GLU A 8 26.36 16.24 11.91
N LYS A 9 26.00 17.20 11.04
CA LYS A 9 24.70 17.25 10.38
C LYS A 9 24.57 16.30 9.18
N HIS A 10 25.65 15.64 8.78
CA HIS A 10 25.68 14.70 7.65
C HIS A 10 25.73 13.22 8.08
N ARG A 11 25.76 12.92 9.40
CA ARG A 11 26.00 11.56 9.90
C ARG A 11 24.74 10.81 10.39
N MET A 12 23.54 11.32 10.12
CA MET A 12 22.29 10.65 10.47
C MET A 12 21.28 10.74 9.32
N GLU A 13 21.69 10.41 8.09
CA GLU A 13 20.73 10.15 7.00
C GLU A 13 20.99 8.85 6.22
N THR A 14 21.93 8.03 6.69
CA THR A 14 22.26 6.75 6.06
C THR A 14 22.22 5.64 7.10
N ASP A 15 21.02 5.25 7.48
CA ASP A 15 20.67 3.85 7.80
C ASP A 15 19.14 3.75 7.87
N CYS A 16 18.56 2.62 7.47
CA CYS A 16 17.12 2.33 7.34
C CYS A 16 16.48 2.58 5.95
N ALA A 17 17.25 2.48 4.86
CA ALA A 17 16.67 1.97 3.61
C ALA A 17 16.85 0.44 3.62
N GLU A 18 16.09 -0.24 4.47
CA GLU A 18 15.69 -1.58 4.09
C GLU A 18 14.70 -1.35 2.95
N ASP A 19 15.12 -1.69 1.73
CA ASP A 19 14.25 -1.92 0.59
C ASP A 19 13.24 -3.01 0.98
N GLU A 20 12.25 -2.67 1.81
CA GLU A 20 10.97 -3.34 1.69
C GLU A 20 10.42 -2.82 0.37
N ASP A 21 10.72 -3.56 -0.70
CA ASP A 21 9.89 -3.67 -1.90
C ASP A 21 8.47 -3.99 -1.43
N VAL A 22 7.76 -2.98 -0.94
CA VAL A 22 6.33 -3.10 -0.68
C VAL A 22 5.75 -3.20 -2.07
N GLU A 23 5.53 -4.43 -2.55
CA GLU A 23 4.80 -4.70 -3.78
C GLU A 23 3.51 -3.86 -3.73
N LEU A 24 3.54 -2.71 -4.42
CA LEU A 24 2.47 -1.70 -4.40
C LEU A 24 1.13 -2.33 -4.79
N PHE A 25 1.21 -3.41 -5.57
CA PHE A 25 0.11 -4.22 -6.03
C PHE A 25 0.42 -5.70 -5.79
N GLN A 26 -0.23 -6.24 -4.77
CA GLN A 26 -0.30 -7.68 -4.54
C GLN A 26 -1.58 -8.21 -5.18
N ASP A 27 -1.44 -9.18 -6.07
CA ASP A 27 -2.57 -9.79 -6.77
C ASP A 27 -3.38 -10.70 -5.83
N VAL A 28 -4.69 -10.80 -6.10
CA VAL A 28 -5.60 -11.70 -5.36
C VAL A 28 -5.21 -13.17 -5.44
N GLU A 29 -4.36 -13.57 -6.38
CA GLU A 29 -3.84 -14.93 -6.47
C GLU A 29 -2.95 -15.30 -5.28
N GLN A 30 -2.29 -14.34 -4.64
CA GLN A 30 -1.50 -14.58 -3.43
C GLN A 30 -2.36 -15.08 -2.24
N LEU A 31 -3.68 -14.83 -2.26
CA LEU A 31 -4.62 -15.38 -1.28
C LEU A 31 -4.78 -16.90 -1.39
N GLN A 32 -4.43 -17.50 -2.53
CA GLN A 32 -4.46 -18.96 -2.71
C GLN A 32 -3.49 -19.65 -1.74
N ASN A 33 -2.30 -19.10 -1.55
CA ASN A 33 -1.29 -19.60 -0.60
C ASN A 33 -1.77 -19.56 0.85
N HIS A 34 -2.80 -18.76 1.13
CA HIS A 34 -3.40 -18.59 2.45
C HIS A 34 -4.69 -19.42 2.63
N GLY A 35 -4.94 -20.39 1.75
CA GLY A 35 -6.04 -21.36 1.87
C GLY A 35 -7.36 -20.92 1.26
N ILE A 36 -7.36 -19.89 0.39
CA ILE A 36 -8.55 -19.49 -0.37
C ILE A 36 -8.62 -20.29 -1.69
N ASN A 37 -9.81 -20.78 -2.02
CA ASN A 37 -10.02 -21.55 -3.24
C ASN A 37 -10.00 -20.65 -4.49
N MET A 38 -9.37 -21.12 -5.58
CA MET A 38 -9.34 -20.46 -6.88
C MET A 38 -10.74 -20.14 -7.45
N ALA A 39 -11.74 -20.97 -7.15
CA ALA A 39 -13.12 -20.69 -7.55
C ALA A 39 -13.68 -19.40 -6.91
N ASP A 40 -13.27 -19.09 -5.67
CA ASP A 40 -13.70 -17.89 -4.97
C ASP A 40 -12.86 -16.66 -5.40
N ILE A 41 -11.58 -16.85 -5.74
CA ILE A 41 -10.72 -15.81 -6.34
C ILE A 41 -11.26 -15.34 -7.69
N LYS A 42 -11.67 -16.27 -8.57
CA LYS A 42 -12.28 -15.92 -9.86
C LYS A 42 -13.58 -15.12 -9.71
N LYS A 43 -14.36 -15.38 -8.66
CA LYS A 43 -15.56 -14.57 -8.35
C LYS A 43 -15.19 -13.16 -7.92
N LEU A 44 -14.14 -12.98 -7.11
CA LEU A 44 -13.65 -11.66 -6.74
C LEU A 44 -13.17 -10.87 -7.97
N GLN A 45 -12.42 -11.52 -8.86
CA GLN A 45 -12.00 -10.94 -10.14
C GLN A 45 -13.19 -10.54 -11.02
N SER A 46 -14.26 -11.35 -11.05
CA SER A 46 -15.47 -11.02 -11.83
C SER A 46 -16.21 -9.77 -11.35
N VAL A 47 -16.01 -9.38 -10.08
CA VAL A 47 -16.57 -8.15 -9.48
C VAL A 47 -15.58 -6.97 -9.61
N GLY A 48 -14.41 -7.20 -10.21
CA GLY A 48 -13.36 -6.19 -10.41
C GLY A 48 -12.39 -6.06 -9.24
N ILE A 49 -12.42 -6.98 -8.26
CA ILE A 49 -11.47 -6.99 -7.15
C ILE A 49 -10.29 -7.88 -7.53
N CYS A 50 -9.21 -7.26 -7.98
CA CYS A 50 -8.01 -7.96 -8.47
C CYS A 50 -6.79 -7.83 -7.55
N THR A 51 -6.83 -6.95 -6.54
CA THR A 51 -5.71 -6.75 -5.60
C THR A 51 -6.08 -7.10 -4.16
N VAL A 52 -5.10 -7.55 -3.38
CA VAL A 52 -5.27 -7.81 -1.93
C VAL A 52 -5.71 -6.53 -1.19
N LYS A 53 -5.14 -5.38 -1.57
CA LYS A 53 -5.56 -4.06 -1.07
C LYS A 53 -7.03 -3.77 -1.38
N GLY A 54 -7.50 -4.12 -2.58
CA GLY A 54 -8.89 -3.99 -3.00
C GLY A 54 -9.84 -4.82 -2.14
N VAL A 55 -9.44 -6.05 -1.78
CA VAL A 55 -10.20 -6.92 -0.86
C VAL A 55 -10.31 -6.29 0.52
N MET A 56 -9.22 -5.70 1.04
CA MET A 56 -9.22 -5.04 2.35
C MET A 56 -10.07 -3.76 2.37
N MET A 57 -9.98 -2.94 1.33
CA MET A 57 -10.79 -1.73 1.13
C MET A 57 -12.29 -2.03 1.02
N THR A 58 -12.66 -3.19 0.49
CA THR A 58 -14.06 -3.56 0.29
C THR A 58 -14.71 -3.96 1.62
N THR A 59 -15.90 -3.43 1.91
CA THR A 59 -16.64 -3.76 3.13
C THR A 59 -17.16 -5.20 3.10
N LYS A 60 -17.34 -5.82 4.28
CA LYS A 60 -17.89 -7.18 4.41
C LYS A 60 -19.24 -7.31 3.69
N LYS A 61 -20.09 -6.29 3.80
CA LYS A 61 -21.40 -6.22 3.13
C LYS A 61 -21.29 -6.37 1.62
N ARG A 62 -20.38 -5.60 0.98
CA ARG A 62 -20.19 -5.64 -0.47
C ARG A 62 -19.57 -6.96 -0.96
N LEU A 63 -18.75 -7.62 -0.13
CA LEU A 63 -18.24 -8.96 -0.42
C LEU A 63 -19.31 -10.05 -0.27
N ALA A 64 -20.25 -9.90 0.66
CA ALA A 64 -21.37 -10.83 0.83
C ALA A 64 -22.42 -10.73 -0.28
N GLU A 65 -22.52 -9.56 -0.94
CA GLU A 65 -23.37 -9.37 -2.13
C GLU A 65 -22.85 -10.12 -3.38
N VAL A 66 -21.60 -10.58 -3.37
CA VAL A 66 -21.01 -11.36 -4.46
C VAL A 66 -21.64 -12.76 -4.51
N LYS A 67 -22.29 -13.07 -5.64
CA LYS A 67 -22.97 -14.36 -5.84
C LYS A 67 -22.03 -15.54 -5.59
N GLY A 68 -22.39 -16.37 -4.62
CA GLY A 68 -21.67 -17.61 -4.31
C GLY A 68 -20.49 -17.45 -3.35
N LEU A 69 -20.36 -16.30 -2.67
CA LEU A 69 -19.54 -16.16 -1.45
C LEU A 69 -20.47 -16.22 -0.23
N SER A 70 -20.15 -17.09 0.74
CA SER A 70 -20.82 -17.09 2.04
C SER A 70 -20.09 -16.16 3.02
N GLU A 71 -20.79 -15.65 4.03
CA GLU A 71 -20.19 -14.76 5.05
C GLU A 71 -18.97 -15.42 5.73
N ALA A 72 -19.07 -16.71 6.06
CA ALA A 72 -17.96 -17.47 6.63
C ALA A 72 -16.72 -17.56 5.71
N LYS A 73 -16.89 -17.48 4.38
CA LYS A 73 -15.77 -17.41 3.44
C LYS A 73 -15.21 -15.99 3.36
N VAL A 74 -16.07 -14.98 3.38
CA VAL A 74 -15.67 -13.56 3.38
C VAL A 74 -14.79 -13.24 4.59
N ASP A 75 -15.12 -13.77 5.77
CA ASP A 75 -14.29 -13.60 6.97
C ASP A 75 -12.90 -14.24 6.81
N LYS A 76 -12.83 -15.47 6.29
CA LYS A 76 -11.54 -16.13 6.01
C LYS A 76 -10.69 -15.36 4.99
N ILE A 77 -11.32 -14.80 3.96
CA ILE A 77 -10.64 -13.98 2.94
C ILE A 77 -10.06 -12.72 3.60
N LYS A 78 -10.81 -12.04 4.46
CA LYS A 78 -10.31 -10.86 5.18
C LYS A 78 -9.21 -11.19 6.18
N GLU A 79 -9.30 -12.32 6.88
CA GLU A 79 -8.24 -12.79 7.77
C GLU A 79 -6.95 -13.11 6.99
N ALA A 80 -7.06 -13.79 5.85
CA ALA A 80 -5.93 -14.05 4.97
C ALA A 80 -5.29 -12.75 4.47
N ALA A 81 -6.11 -11.80 3.98
CA ALA A 81 -5.63 -10.51 3.51
C ALA A 81 -4.98 -9.66 4.63
N CYS A 82 -5.46 -9.77 5.88
CA CYS A 82 -4.87 -9.10 7.04
C CYS A 82 -3.53 -9.72 7.49
N LYS A 83 -3.23 -10.95 7.11
CA LYS A 83 -1.90 -11.56 7.35
C LYS A 83 -0.87 -11.09 6.33
N ILE A 84 -1.32 -10.88 5.09
CA ILE A 84 -0.48 -10.41 3.98
C ILE A 84 -0.17 -8.92 4.18
N MET A 85 -1.19 -8.10 4.46
CA MET A 85 -1.00 -6.68 4.72
C MET A 85 -0.99 -6.40 6.22
N LYS A 86 0.13 -5.87 6.71
CA LYS A 86 0.25 -5.39 8.10
C LYS A 86 -0.58 -4.11 8.26
N ASN A 87 -1.82 -4.27 8.72
CA ASN A 87 -2.76 -3.17 8.93
C ASN A 87 -2.77 -2.80 10.41
N GLY A 88 -1.92 -1.85 10.80
CA GLY A 88 -1.77 -1.45 12.19
C GLY A 88 -1.52 0.04 12.36
N PHE A 89 -1.35 0.44 13.62
CA PHE A 89 -0.83 1.77 13.93
C PHE A 89 0.62 1.85 13.49
N ILE A 90 0.95 2.91 12.76
CA ILE A 90 2.31 3.23 12.35
C ILE A 90 2.69 4.58 12.92
N THR A 91 3.97 4.75 13.20
CA THR A 91 4.52 5.99 13.74
C THR A 91 4.52 7.10 12.68
N ALA A 92 4.51 8.35 13.13
CA ALA A 92 4.57 9.50 12.22
C ALA A 92 5.85 9.50 11.35
N LEU A 93 6.95 8.94 11.88
CA LEU A 93 8.22 8.84 11.17
C LEU A 93 8.15 7.83 10.01
N GLU A 94 7.54 6.66 10.23
CA GLU A 94 7.32 5.65 9.18
C GLU A 94 6.39 6.19 8.08
N VAL A 95 5.34 6.94 8.45
CA VAL A 95 4.46 7.61 7.46
C VAL A 95 5.26 8.61 6.62
N CYS A 96 6.13 9.41 7.26
CA CYS A 96 6.97 10.38 6.57
C CYS A 96 7.93 9.70 5.58
N ALA A 97 8.59 8.62 6.00
CA ALA A 97 9.44 7.80 5.14
C ALA A 97 8.65 7.26 3.93
N ARG A 98 7.46 6.71 4.15
CA ARG A 98 6.61 6.19 3.08
C ARG A 98 6.15 7.27 2.10
N ARG A 99 5.86 8.49 2.56
CA ARG A 99 5.49 9.62 1.68
C ARG A 99 6.63 10.09 0.78
N LYS A 100 7.89 9.81 1.13
CA LYS A 100 9.03 10.09 0.24
C LYS A 100 9.02 9.20 -1.00
N GLN A 101 8.36 8.04 -0.96
CA GLN A 101 8.20 7.14 -2.10
C GLN A 101 7.06 7.58 -3.05
N CYS A 102 6.26 8.60 -2.71
CA CYS A 102 5.24 9.12 -3.61
C CYS A 102 5.89 9.83 -4.81
N PHE A 103 5.58 9.36 -6.01
CA PHE A 103 6.04 9.98 -7.25
C PHE A 103 5.29 11.28 -7.49
N LYS A 104 5.98 12.30 -8.00
CA LYS A 104 5.39 13.58 -8.39
C LYS A 104 5.52 13.75 -9.89
N ILE A 105 4.40 13.91 -10.57
CA ILE A 105 4.34 14.11 -12.01
C ILE A 105 4.37 15.62 -12.29
N THR A 106 5.34 16.05 -13.10
CA THR A 106 5.44 17.45 -13.53
C THR A 106 4.25 17.84 -14.40
N THR A 107 3.75 19.05 -14.18
CA THR A 107 2.67 19.66 -14.97
C THR A 107 3.19 20.38 -16.23
N GLY A 108 4.51 20.43 -16.43
CA GLY A 108 5.16 21.10 -17.55
C GLY A 108 5.42 22.60 -17.36
N SER A 109 4.91 23.22 -16.29
CA SER A 109 5.26 24.59 -15.88
C SER A 109 6.03 24.58 -14.56
N SER A 110 7.22 25.19 -14.55
CA SER A 110 8.08 25.28 -13.37
C SER A 110 7.46 26.08 -12.23
N GLU A 111 6.66 27.09 -12.54
CA GLU A 111 5.98 27.94 -11.56
C GLU A 111 4.82 27.19 -10.91
N PHE A 112 4.08 26.42 -11.70
CA PHE A 112 2.94 25.66 -11.20
C PHE A 112 3.38 24.44 -10.39
N ASP A 113 4.44 23.74 -10.81
CA ASP A 113 5.01 22.65 -10.03
C ASP A 113 5.56 23.14 -8.67
N LYS A 114 6.16 24.33 -8.61
CA LYS A 114 6.60 24.93 -7.33
C LYS A 114 5.42 25.24 -6.41
N LEU A 115 4.31 25.74 -6.95
CA LEU A 115 3.10 25.99 -6.17
C LEU A 115 2.50 24.70 -5.61
N LEU A 116 2.56 23.60 -6.38
CA LEU A 116 2.07 22.28 -5.98
C LEU A 116 3.09 21.46 -5.15
N GLY A 117 4.26 22.01 -4.85
CA GLY A 117 5.28 21.32 -4.04
C GLY A 117 6.01 20.19 -4.77
N GLY A 118 6.19 20.32 -6.09
CA GLY A 118 6.93 19.41 -6.96
C GLY A 118 6.11 18.73 -8.06
N GLY A 119 4.84 19.09 -8.23
CA GLY A 119 3.92 18.52 -9.24
C GLY A 119 2.74 17.78 -8.61
N ILE A 120 2.06 16.95 -9.42
CA ILE A 120 0.90 16.16 -8.99
C ILE A 120 1.37 14.85 -8.34
N GLU A 121 1.00 14.61 -7.09
CA GLU A 121 1.34 13.38 -6.35
C GLU A 121 0.59 12.15 -6.90
N SER A 122 1.28 11.01 -7.00
CA SER A 122 0.70 9.72 -7.34
C SER A 122 -0.14 9.14 -6.18
N GLN A 123 -1.29 8.53 -6.50
CA GLN A 123 -2.21 7.89 -5.54
C GLN A 123 -1.82 6.46 -5.18
#